data_AF-K1S1E5-F1
#
_entry.id   AF-K1S1E5-F1
#
_cell.length_a   1.000
_cell.length_b   1.000
_cell.length_c   1.000
_cell.angle_alpha   90.00
_cell.angle_beta   90.00
_cell.angle_gamma   90.00
#
_symmetry.space_group_name_H-M   'P 1'
#
loop_
_entity.id
_entity.type
_entity.pdbx_description
1 polymer ?
#
loop_
_entity_poly.entity_id
_entity_poly.type
_entity_poly.pdbx_seq_one_letter_code
_entity_poly.pdbx_strand_id
1 'polypeptide(L)'
;MLLARGISVLVISCPCALGLATPVAIMVGNGVGAKNGILFKTAVSLEQTGKTQIAVLDKTGTVTAGEPVVTDIIPAEDVTENELLSLALSLEAKSEHPLAKAINVYGTEHEIPSVAVDNFKALSGNGLTAAIGSDTLYGGSLKFIGAKIAVGDRIKSEADRLSGEGKTPLLFCKNNRMLGMIAVADTIKSDSPDAVKQLRNMGIRVIMLTGDNERTAKAVAKKAGIDEVI
;
A
#
# COMPACT_ATOMS: atom_id res chain seq x y z
N MET A 1 -24.16 -22.45 64.91
CA MET A 1 -24.55 -23.10 63.63
C MET A 1 -24.49 -22.16 62.43
N LEU A 2 -25.03 -20.93 62.50
CA LEU A 2 -25.02 -19.97 61.38
C LEU A 2 -23.61 -19.61 60.88
N LEU A 3 -22.65 -19.39 61.78
CA LEU A 3 -21.26 -19.06 61.40
C LEU A 3 -20.60 -20.16 60.56
N ALA A 4 -20.72 -21.42 60.99
CA ALA A 4 -20.17 -22.57 60.28
C ALA A 4 -20.80 -22.75 58.89
N ARG A 5 -22.14 -22.60 58.79
CA ARG A 5 -22.85 -22.65 57.50
C ARG A 5 -22.44 -21.50 56.57
N GLY A 6 -22.23 -20.30 57.11
CA GLY A 6 -21.74 -19.15 56.35
C GLY A 6 -20.33 -19.37 55.77
N ILE A 7 -19.41 -19.94 56.55
CA ILE A 7 -18.04 -20.25 56.09
C ILE A 7 -18.07 -21.30 54.97
N SER A 8 -18.88 -22.35 55.10
CA SER A 8 -19.02 -23.38 54.05
C SER A 8 -19.51 -22.80 52.72
N VAL A 9 -20.48 -21.87 52.76
CA VAL A 9 -20.98 -21.18 51.56
C VAL A 9 -19.89 -20.31 50.93
N LEU A 10 -19.09 -19.61 51.74
CA LEU A 10 -18.01 -18.78 51.23
C LEU A 10 -16.92 -19.63 50.54
N VAL A 11 -16.50 -20.72 51.17
CA VAL A 11 -15.46 -21.62 50.61
C VAL A 11 -15.92 -22.27 49.31
N ILE A 12 -17.16 -22.77 49.24
CA ILE A 12 -17.67 -23.40 48.02
C ILE A 12 -17.95 -22.40 46.90
N SER A 13 -18.13 -21.11 47.24
CA SER A 13 -18.31 -20.04 46.26
C SER A 13 -17.01 -19.59 45.57
N CYS A 14 -15.83 -19.98 46.08
CA CYS A 14 -14.55 -19.60 45.48
C CYS A 14 -14.29 -20.40 44.19
N PRO A 15 -14.27 -19.76 43.01
CA PRO A 15 -14.21 -20.48 41.74
C PRO A 15 -12.76 -20.74 41.33
N CYS A 16 -12.07 -21.66 42.01
CA CYS A 16 -10.65 -21.95 41.77
C CYS A 16 -10.30 -22.24 40.30
N ALA A 17 -11.19 -22.89 39.55
CA ALA A 17 -10.98 -23.19 38.12
C ALA A 17 -11.10 -21.96 37.21
N LEU A 18 -11.86 -20.93 37.62
CA LEU A 18 -12.08 -19.74 36.82
C LEU A 18 -10.79 -18.94 36.60
N GLY A 19 -9.91 -18.91 37.62
CA GLY A 19 -8.62 -18.22 37.53
C GLY A 19 -7.65 -18.84 36.52
N LEU A 20 -7.83 -20.12 36.16
CA LEU A 20 -6.98 -20.83 35.20
C LEU A 20 -7.62 -20.96 33.80
N ALA A 21 -8.94 -20.84 33.68
CA ALA A 21 -9.64 -21.04 32.41
C ALA A 21 -9.13 -20.10 31.30
N THR A 22 -9.06 -18.80 31.59
CA THR A 22 -8.60 -17.78 30.63
C THR A 22 -7.13 -17.95 30.20
N PRO A 23 -6.13 -18.06 31.11
CA PRO A 23 -4.73 -18.21 30.69
C PRO A 23 -4.48 -19.52 29.93
N VAL A 24 -5.16 -20.62 30.27
CA VAL A 24 -5.04 -21.88 29.52
C VAL A 24 -5.61 -21.72 28.10
N ALA A 25 -6.81 -21.11 27.96
CA ALA A 25 -7.40 -20.86 26.66
C ALA A 25 -6.52 -19.94 25.78
N ILE A 26 -5.94 -18.88 26.36
CA ILE A 26 -5.02 -17.99 25.65
C ILE A 26 -3.75 -18.72 25.22
N MET A 27 -3.15 -19.51 26.12
CA MET A 27 -1.92 -20.25 25.84
C MET A 27 -2.12 -21.23 24.68
N VAL A 28 -3.21 -22.01 24.73
CA VAL A 28 -3.56 -22.95 23.64
C VAL A 28 -3.90 -22.19 22.36
N GLY A 29 -4.70 -21.13 22.45
CA GLY A 29 -5.08 -20.30 21.30
C GLY A 29 -3.87 -19.70 20.58
N ASN A 30 -2.89 -19.18 21.32
CA ASN A 30 -1.64 -18.66 20.75
C ASN A 30 -0.81 -19.78 20.12
N GLY A 31 -0.74 -20.96 20.75
CA GLY A 31 -0.08 -22.14 20.17
C GLY A 31 -0.70 -22.61 18.86
N VAL A 32 -2.03 -22.58 18.74
CA VAL A 32 -2.74 -22.88 17.49
C VAL A 32 -2.49 -21.80 16.45
N GLY A 33 -2.54 -20.52 16.82
CA GLY A 33 -2.23 -19.40 15.94
C GLY A 33 -0.83 -19.52 15.35
N ALA A 34 0.18 -19.74 16.19
CA ALA A 34 1.58 -19.84 15.76
C ALA A 34 1.83 -20.97 14.77
N LYS A 35 1.15 -22.13 14.94
CA LYS A 35 1.20 -23.25 13.97
C LYS A 35 0.63 -22.88 12.59
N ASN A 36 -0.21 -21.86 12.52
CA ASN A 36 -0.80 -21.34 11.29
C ASN A 36 -0.16 -20.01 10.86
N GLY A 37 1.00 -19.64 11.41
CA GLY A 37 1.71 -18.40 11.06
C GLY A 37 1.10 -17.12 11.64
N ILE A 38 0.16 -17.22 12.58
CA ILE A 38 -0.47 -16.07 13.24
C ILE A 38 0.14 -15.89 14.64
N LEU A 39 0.84 -14.78 14.86
CA LEU A 39 1.50 -14.50 16.13
C LEU A 39 0.75 -13.43 16.93
N PHE A 40 0.15 -13.81 18.06
CA PHE A 40 -0.45 -12.86 19.00
C PHE A 40 0.59 -12.38 20.01
N LYS A 41 0.93 -11.08 19.98
CA LYS A 41 1.88 -10.48 20.93
C LYS A 41 1.31 -10.37 22.35
N THR A 42 -0.01 -10.24 22.49
CA THR A 42 -0.68 -10.09 23.78
C THR A 42 -1.96 -10.92 23.84
N ALA A 43 -2.35 -11.34 25.05
CA ALA A 43 -3.64 -11.99 25.32
C ALA A 43 -4.83 -11.13 24.85
N VAL A 44 -4.75 -9.82 25.09
CA VAL A 44 -5.80 -8.86 24.73
C VAL A 44 -6.00 -8.84 23.22
N SER A 45 -4.93 -8.90 22.42
CA SER A 45 -5.04 -8.95 20.96
C SER A 45 -5.81 -10.17 20.48
N LEU A 46 -5.58 -11.35 21.07
CA LEU A 46 -6.29 -12.58 20.73
C LEU A 46 -7.79 -12.45 21.05
N GLU A 47 -8.12 -11.94 22.24
CA GLU A 47 -9.51 -11.77 22.66
C GLU A 47 -10.24 -10.73 21.80
N GLN A 48 -9.62 -9.59 21.51
CA GLN A 48 -10.22 -8.54 20.69
C GLN A 48 -10.38 -8.98 19.23
N THR A 49 -9.45 -9.77 18.70
CA THR A 49 -9.57 -10.34 17.34
C THR A 49 -10.83 -11.20 17.20
N GLY A 50 -11.18 -11.97 18.24
CA GLY A 50 -12.43 -12.73 18.27
C GLY A 50 -13.70 -11.89 18.32
N LYS A 51 -13.60 -10.59 18.61
CA LYS A 51 -14.71 -9.62 18.66
C LYS A 51 -14.72 -8.67 17.46
N THR A 52 -13.76 -8.81 16.54
CA THR A 52 -13.62 -7.92 15.39
C THR A 52 -14.82 -8.00 14.46
N GLN A 53 -15.39 -6.85 14.13
CA GLN A 53 -16.50 -6.72 13.17
C GLN A 53 -16.06 -6.05 11.86
N ILE A 54 -14.95 -5.30 11.90
CA ILE A 54 -14.45 -4.53 10.76
C ILE A 54 -12.94 -4.77 10.65
N ALA A 55 -12.48 -5.16 9.47
CA ALA A 55 -11.07 -5.24 9.12
C ALA A 55 -10.73 -4.11 8.15
N VAL A 56 -9.89 -3.17 8.59
CA VAL A 56 -9.33 -2.12 7.73
C VAL A 56 -7.98 -2.60 7.25
N LEU A 57 -7.84 -2.77 5.94
CA LEU A 57 -6.64 -3.26 5.28
C LEU A 57 -5.90 -2.09 4.66
N ASP A 58 -4.58 -2.04 4.86
CA ASP A 58 -3.73 -1.22 4.00
C ASP A 58 -3.70 -1.84 2.59
N LYS A 59 -3.42 -1.02 1.57
CA LYS A 59 -3.25 -1.53 0.21
C LYS A 59 -1.86 -2.16 0.06
N THR A 60 -0.83 -1.33 0.15
CA THR A 60 0.55 -1.67 -0.19
C THR A 60 1.12 -2.71 0.78
N GLY A 61 1.57 -3.86 0.28
CA GLY A 61 2.17 -4.93 1.10
C GLY A 61 1.18 -5.77 1.91
N THR A 62 -0.08 -5.34 2.02
CA THR A 62 -1.15 -6.11 2.68
C THR A 62 -2.03 -6.79 1.64
N VAL A 63 -2.83 -6.03 0.87
CA VAL A 63 -3.65 -6.54 -0.25
C VAL A 63 -2.80 -6.80 -1.49
N THR A 64 -1.76 -6.01 -1.68
CA THR A 64 -0.79 -6.16 -2.77
C THR A 64 0.53 -6.73 -2.26
N ALA A 65 1.40 -7.17 -3.18
CA ALA A 65 2.69 -7.73 -2.85
C ALA A 65 3.61 -6.73 -2.12
N GLY A 66 3.39 -5.42 -2.32
CA GLY A 66 4.25 -4.37 -1.77
C GLY A 66 5.51 -4.15 -2.60
N GLU A 67 5.58 -4.78 -3.77
CA GLU A 67 6.68 -4.71 -4.73
C GLU A 67 6.12 -4.13 -6.03
N PRO A 68 6.01 -2.79 -6.13
CA PRO A 68 5.54 -2.17 -7.35
C PRO A 68 6.52 -2.45 -8.49
N VAL A 69 5.97 -2.67 -9.68
CA VAL A 69 6.73 -2.91 -10.91
C VAL A 69 6.31 -1.91 -11.99
N VAL A 70 7.25 -1.54 -12.86
CA VAL A 70 6.95 -0.73 -14.05
C VAL A 70 6.15 -1.58 -15.03
N THR A 71 5.03 -1.06 -15.50
CA THR A 71 4.09 -1.78 -16.38
C THR A 71 3.93 -1.14 -17.74
N ASP A 72 3.91 0.20 -17.81
CA ASP A 72 3.74 0.93 -19.05
C ASP A 72 4.65 2.15 -19.04
N ILE A 73 5.23 2.47 -20.18
CA ILE A 73 6.05 3.67 -20.39
C ILE A 73 5.45 4.40 -21.59
N ILE A 74 5.00 5.62 -21.38
CA ILE A 74 4.32 6.42 -22.40
C ILE A 74 5.05 7.75 -22.54
N PRO A 75 5.99 7.86 -23.51
CA PRO A 75 6.68 9.11 -23.78
C PRO A 75 5.77 10.16 -24.43
N ALA A 76 6.15 11.43 -24.30
CA ALA A 76 5.56 12.53 -25.06
C ALA A 76 5.97 12.48 -26.55
N GLU A 77 5.27 13.22 -27.41
CA GLU A 77 5.42 13.14 -28.88
C GLU A 77 6.84 13.38 -29.39
N ASP A 78 7.61 14.23 -28.71
CA ASP A 78 8.99 14.58 -29.09
C ASP A 78 10.05 13.93 -28.18
N VAL A 79 9.69 12.91 -27.39
CA VAL A 79 10.58 12.32 -26.38
C VAL A 79 10.74 10.84 -26.65
N THR A 80 11.98 10.35 -26.57
CA THR A 80 12.22 8.91 -26.70
C THR A 80 11.98 8.20 -25.37
N GLU A 81 11.62 6.92 -25.41
CA GLU A 81 11.44 6.11 -24.21
C GLU A 81 12.68 6.11 -23.30
N ASN A 82 13.87 5.99 -23.90
CA ASN A 82 15.15 6.03 -23.19
C ASN A 82 15.43 7.39 -22.55
N GLU A 83 15.06 8.50 -23.20
CA GLU A 83 15.19 9.84 -22.62
C GLU A 83 14.28 10.01 -21.39
N LEU A 84 13.02 9.56 -21.50
CA LEU A 84 12.08 9.57 -20.37
C LEU A 84 12.60 8.72 -19.20
N LEU A 85 13.01 7.48 -19.47
CA LEU A 85 13.51 6.56 -18.44
C LEU A 85 14.77 7.10 -17.79
N SER A 86 15.74 7.57 -18.58
CA SER A 86 17.00 8.13 -18.06
C SER A 86 16.75 9.29 -17.11
N LEU A 87 15.87 10.23 -17.48
CA LEU A 87 15.54 11.37 -16.63
C LEU A 87 14.71 10.95 -15.40
N ALA A 88 13.73 10.06 -15.56
CA ALA A 88 12.95 9.53 -14.45
C ALA A 88 13.83 8.81 -13.42
N LEU A 89 14.73 7.93 -13.87
CA LEU A 89 15.74 7.27 -13.02
C LEU A 89 16.61 8.25 -12.28
N SER A 90 17.06 9.30 -12.98
CA SER A 90 17.91 10.34 -12.38
C SER A 90 17.19 11.04 -11.21
N LEU A 91 15.89 11.30 -11.34
CA LEU A 91 15.07 11.88 -10.29
C LEU A 91 14.82 10.91 -9.13
N GLU A 92 14.49 9.66 -9.46
CA GLU A 92 14.05 8.63 -8.51
C GLU A 92 15.23 7.96 -7.79
N ALA A 93 16.46 8.11 -8.26
CA ALA A 93 17.66 7.52 -7.65
C ALA A 93 17.91 7.97 -6.20
N LYS A 94 17.42 9.16 -5.81
CA LYS A 94 17.55 9.70 -4.44
C LYS A 94 16.30 9.50 -3.58
N SER A 95 15.25 8.88 -4.12
CA SER A 95 13.97 8.69 -3.44
C SER A 95 13.90 7.30 -2.80
N GLU A 96 13.49 7.24 -1.54
CA GLU A 96 13.25 5.98 -0.81
C GLU A 96 11.83 5.43 -1.03
N HIS A 97 11.03 6.08 -1.87
CA HIS A 97 9.65 5.68 -2.09
C HIS A 97 9.58 4.32 -2.82
N PRO A 98 8.65 3.41 -2.47
CA PRO A 98 8.52 2.12 -3.15
C PRO A 98 8.39 2.23 -4.68
N LEU A 99 7.65 3.23 -5.15
CA LEU A 99 7.51 3.50 -6.59
C LEU A 99 8.82 3.94 -7.27
N ALA A 100 9.67 4.67 -6.56
CA ALA A 100 11.01 5.05 -7.03
C ALA A 100 11.89 3.82 -7.21
N LYS A 101 11.82 2.91 -6.23
CA LYS A 101 12.53 1.63 -6.27
C LYS A 101 12.12 0.80 -7.48
N ALA A 102 10.83 0.76 -7.82
CA ALA A 102 10.34 0.08 -9.03
C ALA A 102 11.01 0.59 -10.31
N ILE A 103 11.08 1.92 -10.46
CA ILE A 103 11.73 2.57 -11.61
C ILE A 103 13.23 2.27 -11.61
N ASN A 104 13.91 2.38 -10.46
CA ASN A 104 15.34 2.10 -10.32
C ASN A 104 15.70 0.64 -10.67
N VAL A 105 14.88 -0.32 -10.22
CA VAL A 105 15.05 -1.74 -10.58
C VAL A 105 14.89 -1.91 -12.09
N TYR A 106 13.81 -1.39 -12.68
CA TYR A 106 13.56 -1.48 -14.11
C TYR A 106 14.69 -0.88 -14.95
N GLY A 107 15.19 0.30 -14.58
CA GLY A 107 16.30 0.95 -15.28
C GLY A 107 17.62 0.22 -15.16
N THR A 108 17.87 -0.44 -14.03
CA THR A 108 19.07 -1.27 -13.84
C THR A 108 19.01 -2.51 -14.72
N GLU A 109 17.85 -3.18 -14.80
CA GLU A 109 17.64 -4.36 -15.64
C GLU A 109 17.77 -4.06 -17.14
N HIS A 110 17.40 -2.84 -17.57
CA HIS A 110 17.46 -2.40 -18.96
C HIS A 110 18.70 -1.57 -19.29
N GLU A 111 19.70 -1.53 -18.39
CA GLU A 111 20.98 -0.81 -18.57
C GLU A 111 20.82 0.67 -18.98
N ILE A 112 19.78 1.33 -18.48
CA ILE A 112 19.49 2.72 -18.82
C ILE A 112 20.44 3.66 -18.07
N PRO A 113 21.11 4.61 -18.74
CA PRO A 113 22.02 5.54 -18.08
C PRO A 113 21.25 6.49 -17.16
N SER A 114 21.75 6.67 -15.94
CA SER A 114 21.29 7.74 -15.04
C SER A 114 22.22 8.94 -15.09
N VAL A 115 21.66 10.13 -14.87
CA VAL A 115 22.37 11.41 -14.84
C VAL A 115 22.43 11.88 -13.39
N ALA A 116 23.56 12.48 -13.00
CA ALA A 116 23.69 13.06 -11.66
C ALA A 116 22.73 14.26 -11.52
N VAL A 117 21.95 14.26 -10.44
CA VAL A 117 21.00 15.33 -10.11
C VAL A 117 21.37 16.00 -8.78
N ASP A 118 21.22 17.31 -8.75
CA ASP A 118 21.48 18.16 -7.58
C ASP A 118 20.18 18.71 -6.98
N ASN A 119 20.23 19.26 -5.76
CA ASN A 119 19.08 19.91 -5.10
C ASN A 119 17.79 19.09 -5.07
N PHE A 120 17.90 17.77 -4.85
CA PHE A 120 16.74 16.89 -4.71
C PHE A 120 15.84 17.33 -3.54
N LYS A 121 14.54 17.40 -3.79
CA LYS A 121 13.50 17.63 -2.78
C LYS A 121 12.33 16.68 -3.02
N ALA A 122 11.95 15.95 -1.98
CA ALA A 122 10.72 15.17 -1.94
C ALA A 122 9.57 16.00 -1.34
N LEU A 123 8.46 16.12 -2.07
CA LEU A 123 7.24 16.79 -1.63
C LEU A 123 6.20 15.72 -1.30
N SER A 124 6.07 15.39 -0.02
CA SER A 124 5.16 14.36 0.47
C SER A 124 3.75 14.53 -0.09
N GLY A 125 3.20 13.43 -0.62
CA GLY A 125 1.86 13.38 -1.19
C GLY A 125 1.67 14.04 -2.56
N ASN A 126 2.73 14.59 -3.18
CA ASN A 126 2.61 15.27 -4.48
C ASN A 126 3.61 14.79 -5.53
N GLY A 127 4.91 14.77 -5.21
CA GLY A 127 5.96 14.46 -6.18
C GLY A 127 7.38 14.77 -5.71
N LEU A 128 8.31 14.79 -6.65
CA LEU A 128 9.74 14.97 -6.49
C LEU A 128 10.24 16.08 -7.42
N THR A 129 11.29 16.78 -6.99
CA THR A 129 11.97 17.80 -7.81
C THR A 129 13.47 17.68 -7.66
N ALA A 130 14.22 17.84 -8.75
CA ALA A 130 15.68 17.92 -8.73
C ALA A 130 16.19 18.84 -9.84
N ALA A 131 17.45 19.27 -9.75
CA ALA A 131 18.12 20.06 -10.77
C ALA A 131 19.10 19.18 -11.57
N ILE A 132 19.12 19.36 -12.89
CA ILE A 132 20.06 18.72 -13.82
C ILE A 132 20.75 19.85 -14.61
N GLY A 133 21.96 20.21 -14.21
CA GLY A 133 22.67 21.36 -14.78
C GLY A 133 21.88 22.66 -14.55
N SER A 134 21.45 23.32 -15.64
CA SER A 134 20.61 24.52 -15.58
C SER A 134 19.11 24.23 -15.53
N ASP A 135 18.70 22.97 -15.72
CA ASP A 135 17.30 22.59 -15.88
C ASP A 135 16.72 22.02 -14.59
N THR A 136 15.41 22.22 -14.37
CA THR A 136 14.69 21.62 -13.25
C THR A 136 13.81 20.47 -13.73
N LEU A 137 13.96 19.32 -13.09
CA LEU A 137 13.17 18.13 -13.33
C LEU A 137 12.10 17.97 -12.25
N TYR A 138 10.89 17.64 -12.67
CA TYR A 138 9.75 17.36 -11.80
C TYR A 138 9.19 15.98 -12.13
N GLY A 139 8.79 15.25 -11.10
CA GLY A 139 8.13 13.94 -11.22
C GLY A 139 7.03 13.83 -10.20
N GLY A 140 5.92 13.17 -10.52
CA GLY A 140 4.89 12.89 -9.52
C GLY A 140 3.50 12.73 -10.10
N SER A 141 2.49 13.00 -9.26
CA SER A 141 1.09 12.83 -9.64
C SER A 141 0.64 13.81 -10.73
N LEU A 142 -0.42 13.43 -11.47
CA LEU A 142 -1.05 14.30 -12.47
C LEU A 142 -1.42 15.69 -11.91
N LYS A 143 -1.90 15.75 -10.65
CA LYS A 143 -2.25 17.00 -9.97
C LYS A 143 -1.03 17.89 -9.73
N PHE A 144 0.10 17.29 -9.33
CA PHE A 144 1.34 18.01 -9.07
C PHE A 144 1.95 18.59 -10.35
N ILE A 145 2.07 17.76 -11.40
CA ILE A 145 2.61 18.20 -12.68
C ILE A 145 1.68 19.19 -13.38
N GLY A 146 0.36 18.99 -13.30
CA GLY A 146 -0.63 19.93 -13.83
C GLY A 146 -0.59 21.33 -13.19
N ALA A 147 -0.03 21.46 -11.98
CA ALA A 147 0.21 22.76 -11.35
C ALA A 147 1.50 23.44 -11.84
N LYS A 148 2.37 22.73 -12.57
CA LYS A 148 3.63 23.25 -13.12
C LYS A 148 3.53 23.53 -14.61
N ILE A 149 2.93 22.61 -15.36
CA ILE A 149 2.84 22.70 -16.82
C ILE A 149 1.44 22.30 -17.31
N ALA A 150 1.06 22.79 -18.48
CA ALA A 150 -0.14 22.33 -19.16
C ALA A 150 0.04 20.87 -19.62
N VAL A 151 -0.77 19.97 -19.08
CA VAL A 151 -0.80 18.56 -19.50
C VAL A 151 -1.80 18.43 -20.66
N GLY A 152 -1.33 17.93 -21.81
CA GLY A 152 -2.17 17.68 -22.98
C GLY A 152 -3.23 16.59 -22.73
N ASP A 153 -4.34 16.65 -23.47
CA ASP A 153 -5.50 15.79 -23.24
C ASP A 153 -5.20 14.29 -23.49
N ARG A 154 -4.28 13.99 -24.42
CA ARG A 154 -3.79 12.61 -24.65
C ARG A 154 -3.17 12.01 -23.39
N ILE A 155 -2.26 12.73 -22.74
CA ILE A 155 -1.58 12.28 -21.51
C ILE A 155 -2.57 12.19 -20.35
N LYS A 156 -3.54 13.10 -20.24
CA LYS A 156 -4.61 12.97 -19.23
C LYS A 156 -5.45 11.72 -19.46
N SER A 157 -5.86 11.46 -20.70
CA SER A 157 -6.67 10.29 -21.05
C SER A 157 -5.95 8.97 -20.76
N GLU A 158 -4.65 8.88 -21.08
CA GLU A 158 -3.86 7.69 -20.76
C GLU A 158 -3.65 7.51 -19.25
N ALA A 159 -3.35 8.58 -18.52
CA ALA A 159 -3.22 8.52 -17.06
C ALA A 159 -4.54 8.06 -16.41
N ASP A 160 -5.67 8.54 -16.93
CA ASP A 160 -7.00 8.17 -16.48
C ASP A 160 -7.33 6.70 -16.76
N ARG A 161 -6.98 6.20 -17.95
CA ARG A 161 -7.13 4.79 -18.34
C ARG A 161 -6.30 3.89 -17.43
N LEU A 162 -5.01 4.19 -17.26
CA LEU A 162 -4.09 3.40 -16.43
C LEU A 162 -4.51 3.41 -14.96
N SER A 163 -4.97 4.55 -14.45
CA SER A 163 -5.53 4.64 -13.09
C SER A 163 -6.77 3.75 -12.93
N GLY A 164 -7.63 3.69 -13.96
CA GLY A 164 -8.79 2.79 -14.00
C GLY A 164 -8.42 1.30 -14.03
N GLU A 165 -7.21 0.96 -14.49
CA GLU A 165 -6.67 -0.40 -14.47
C GLU A 165 -6.05 -0.77 -13.10
N GLY A 166 -5.95 0.18 -12.16
CA GLY A 166 -5.30 -0.02 -10.87
C GLY A 166 -3.79 0.21 -10.92
N LYS A 167 -3.31 0.95 -11.92
CA LYS A 167 -1.91 1.40 -12.02
C LYS A 167 -1.79 2.82 -11.47
N THR A 168 -0.59 3.22 -11.09
CA THR A 168 -0.29 4.57 -10.60
C THR A 168 0.57 5.28 -11.65
N PRO A 169 0.00 6.21 -12.44
CA PRO A 169 0.77 6.95 -13.43
C PRO A 169 1.60 8.06 -12.75
N LEU A 170 2.91 8.02 -12.97
CA LEU A 170 3.85 9.04 -12.56
C LEU A 170 4.24 9.85 -13.79
N LEU A 171 3.96 11.15 -13.76
CA LEU A 171 4.29 12.06 -14.86
C LEU A 171 5.63 12.72 -14.59
N PHE A 172 6.40 12.93 -15.65
CA PHE A 172 7.72 13.58 -15.59
C PHE A 172 7.76 14.76 -16.54
N CYS A 173 8.32 15.88 -16.08
CA CYS A 173 8.54 17.05 -16.91
C CYS A 173 9.85 17.75 -16.58
N LYS A 174 10.47 18.35 -17.60
CA LYS A 174 11.73 19.08 -17.51
C LYS A 174 11.46 20.54 -17.87
N ASN A 175 11.66 21.45 -16.92
CA ASN A 175 11.23 22.85 -17.01
C ASN A 175 9.74 22.93 -17.41
N ASN A 176 9.44 23.51 -18.58
CA ASN A 176 8.10 23.61 -19.15
C ASN A 176 7.79 22.54 -20.22
N ARG A 177 8.63 21.52 -20.38
CA ARG A 177 8.49 20.45 -21.39
C ARG A 177 8.02 19.16 -20.73
N MET A 178 6.89 18.60 -21.21
CA MET A 178 6.43 17.28 -20.81
C MET A 178 7.38 16.20 -21.35
N LEU A 179 7.83 15.28 -20.49
CA LEU A 179 8.65 14.14 -20.91
C LEU A 179 7.78 12.92 -21.22
N GLY A 180 6.75 12.69 -20.40
CA GLY A 180 5.84 11.57 -20.53
C GLY A 180 5.38 11.05 -19.17
N MET A 181 4.94 9.80 -19.13
CA MET A 181 4.55 9.12 -17.91
C MET A 181 5.10 7.69 -17.83
N ILE A 182 5.28 7.21 -16.61
CA ILE A 182 5.62 5.83 -16.29
C ILE A 182 4.54 5.31 -15.36
N ALA A 183 3.91 4.20 -15.72
CA ALA A 183 2.90 3.55 -14.91
C ALA A 183 3.53 2.44 -14.08
N VAL A 184 3.37 2.54 -12.76
CA VAL A 184 3.79 1.51 -11.81
C VAL A 184 2.57 0.84 -11.23
N ALA A 185 2.61 -0.48 -11.09
CA ALA A 185 1.52 -1.25 -10.52
C ALA A 185 2.05 -2.12 -9.39
N ASP A 186 1.36 -2.12 -8.27
CA ASP A 186 1.58 -3.11 -7.21
C ASP A 186 0.60 -4.26 -7.44
N THR A 187 1.14 -5.45 -7.64
CA THR A 187 0.33 -6.61 -7.99
C THR A 187 -0.45 -7.09 -6.78
N ILE A 188 -1.74 -7.40 -6.98
CA ILE A 188 -2.57 -7.97 -5.91
C ILE A 188 -2.05 -9.38 -5.62
N LYS A 189 -1.90 -9.74 -4.34
CA LYS A 189 -1.49 -11.10 -3.99
C LYS A 189 -2.55 -12.08 -4.48
N SER A 190 -2.12 -13.22 -4.99
CA SER A 190 -3.04 -14.22 -5.56
C SER A 190 -4.07 -14.74 -4.57
N ASP A 191 -3.75 -14.73 -3.28
CA ASP A 191 -4.60 -15.17 -2.17
C ASP A 191 -5.53 -14.07 -1.62
N SER A 192 -5.30 -12.80 -1.96
CA SER A 192 -6.04 -11.67 -1.38
C SER A 192 -7.55 -11.70 -1.66
N PRO A 193 -8.03 -11.99 -2.90
CA PRO A 193 -9.47 -12.10 -3.14
C PRO A 193 -10.14 -13.20 -2.30
N ASP A 194 -9.47 -14.33 -2.11
CA ASP A 194 -9.98 -15.44 -1.30
C ASP A 194 -9.97 -15.10 0.20
N ALA A 195 -8.92 -14.44 0.69
CA ALA A 195 -8.84 -13.97 2.07
C ALA A 195 -9.96 -12.97 2.39
N VAL A 196 -10.21 -11.98 1.51
CA VAL A 196 -11.30 -11.02 1.66
C VAL A 196 -12.65 -11.74 1.67
N LYS A 197 -12.84 -12.70 0.77
CA LYS A 197 -14.07 -13.53 0.73
C LYS A 197 -14.28 -14.31 2.03
N GLN A 198 -13.23 -14.89 2.61
CA GLN A 198 -13.34 -15.61 3.88
C GLN A 198 -13.74 -14.68 5.04
N LEU A 199 -13.12 -13.49 5.14
CA LEU A 199 -13.50 -12.49 6.15
C LEU A 199 -14.96 -12.09 6.02
N ARG A 200 -15.43 -11.87 4.79
CA ARG A 200 -16.84 -11.56 4.52
C ARG A 200 -17.78 -12.70 4.92
N ASN A 201 -17.41 -13.95 4.63
CA ASN A 201 -18.19 -15.12 5.04
C ASN A 201 -18.26 -15.27 6.56
N MET A 202 -17.30 -14.72 7.31
CA MET A 202 -17.32 -14.63 8.76
C MET A 202 -18.18 -13.46 9.30
N GLY A 203 -18.77 -12.64 8.41
CA GLY A 203 -19.55 -11.46 8.78
C GLY A 203 -18.71 -10.22 9.10
N ILE A 204 -17.42 -10.23 8.77
CA ILE A 204 -16.51 -9.10 8.99
C ILE A 204 -16.61 -8.15 7.78
N ARG A 205 -16.87 -6.86 8.04
CA ARG A 205 -16.82 -5.81 7.01
C ARG A 205 -15.36 -5.52 6.67
N VAL A 206 -15.01 -5.57 5.39
CA VAL A 206 -13.64 -5.30 4.92
C VAL A 206 -13.59 -3.94 4.24
N ILE A 207 -12.67 -3.09 4.67
CA ILE A 207 -12.45 -1.74 4.14
C ILE A 207 -10.98 -1.63 3.74
N MET A 208 -10.66 -1.00 2.62
CA MET A 208 -9.29 -0.66 2.25
C MET A 208 -9.01 0.82 2.55
N LEU A 209 -7.92 1.11 3.23
CA LEU A 209 -7.44 2.48 3.49
C LEU A 209 -6.16 2.70 2.70
N THR A 210 -6.08 3.76 1.88
CA THR A 210 -4.86 4.02 1.11
C THR A 210 -4.64 5.50 0.77
N GLY A 211 -3.37 5.91 0.71
CA GLY A 211 -2.98 7.24 0.25
C GLY A 211 -2.88 7.38 -1.27
N ASP A 212 -3.19 6.32 -2.01
CA ASP A 212 -3.14 6.29 -3.47
C ASP A 212 -4.28 7.09 -4.12
N ASN A 213 -4.19 7.28 -5.44
CA ASN A 213 -5.28 7.88 -6.20
C ASN A 213 -6.58 7.06 -6.05
N GLU A 214 -7.69 7.76 -5.82
CA GLU A 214 -9.03 7.18 -5.66
C GLU A 214 -9.40 6.17 -6.76
N ARG A 215 -9.05 6.45 -8.02
CA ARG A 215 -9.34 5.54 -9.15
C ARG A 215 -8.55 4.25 -9.05
N THR A 216 -7.25 4.36 -8.77
CA THR A 216 -6.35 3.21 -8.58
C THR A 216 -6.82 2.36 -7.41
N ALA A 217 -7.16 3.00 -6.29
CA ALA A 217 -7.67 2.34 -5.10
C ALA A 217 -8.98 1.58 -5.37
N LYS A 218 -9.95 2.22 -6.05
CA LYS A 218 -11.20 1.56 -6.46
C LYS A 218 -10.98 0.38 -7.38
N ALA A 219 -10.05 0.48 -8.33
CA ALA A 219 -9.71 -0.61 -9.24
C ALA A 219 -9.09 -1.81 -8.50
N VAL A 220 -8.18 -1.56 -7.56
CA VAL A 220 -7.57 -2.60 -6.72
C VAL A 220 -8.62 -3.25 -5.80
N ALA A 221 -9.45 -2.45 -5.13
CA ALA A 221 -10.51 -2.96 -4.25
C ALA A 221 -11.50 -3.84 -5.02
N LYS A 222 -11.90 -3.44 -6.23
CA LYS A 222 -12.78 -4.23 -7.10
C LYS A 222 -12.17 -5.59 -7.44
N LYS A 223 -10.88 -5.63 -7.76
CA LYS A 223 -10.14 -6.88 -8.05
C LYS A 223 -10.00 -7.77 -6.81
N ALA A 224 -9.81 -7.17 -5.63
CA ALA A 224 -9.70 -7.88 -4.34
C ALA A 224 -11.05 -8.24 -3.71
N GLY A 225 -12.19 -7.76 -4.24
CA GLY A 225 -13.52 -8.01 -3.70
C GLY A 225 -13.86 -7.22 -2.42
N ILE A 226 -13.21 -6.06 -2.23
CA ILE A 226 -13.39 -5.17 -1.08
C ILE A 226 -14.52 -4.17 -1.38
N ASP A 227 -15.46 -4.03 -0.44
CA ASP A 227 -16.70 -3.28 -0.65
C ASP A 227 -16.52 -1.75 -0.51
N GLU A 228 -15.51 -1.30 0.24
CA GLU A 228 -15.32 0.11 0.59
C GLU A 228 -13.84 0.51 0.58
N VAL A 229 -13.57 1.73 0.11
CA VAL A 229 -12.24 2.33 0.02
C VAL A 229 -12.27 3.73 0.62
N ILE A 230 -11.29 4.03 1.47
CA ILE A 230 -11.08 5.33 2.12
C ILE A 230 -9.70 5.87 1.76
#